data_AF-A0A974WYD2-F1
#
_entry.id   AF-A0A974WYD2-F1
#
_cell.length_a   1.000
_cell.length_b   1.000
_cell.length_c   1.000
_cell.angle_alpha   90.00
_cell.angle_beta   90.00
_cell.angle_gamma   90.00
#
_symmetry.space_group_name_H-M   'P 1'
#
loop_
_entity.id
_entity.type
_entity.pdbx_description
1 polymer ?
#
loop_
_entity_poly.entity_id
_entity_poly.type
_entity_poly.pdbx_seq_one_letter_code
_entity_poly.pdbx_strand_id
1 'polypeptide(L)'
;MLNNISVKTEREVPKYEVGEEIVFLANVPVTCTNAEYTVTVNRFEVVSTGSLPSGCRDYRISVIAQKPCFIEISISGQEELSEAAAAVSPELIRPTSACPADFKQFWHEKLNLLAKLPLKVSYNKIPQLHDSEYQAWHDQYPVFGKHQPRYHEIDVFDFKTPHYRGLPVRGYLAKPTNSRPKSLPAVLFTHGAGITDSDLAKVNGAAKLGFLAMDINAHGLPNNQPPEYYQNLAEEIQEQLGNYFKAGRIDKHASYLPELLLRHRRALDVLCLQPEWDRKTLIIRGSSQGGFLAVSCAALDKRVTAIFAGVPGSCDSTLEFNLQTWLIEKDDNAEIIELVRETSKFSSLTNFVPEVKAEAWFDVAYLDKLCHPAAFYAMYNLYTAPKHLYEGFTAGHSEISREIVFEHYTTEMLKHAGIN
;
A
#
# COMPACT_ATOMS: atom_id res chain seq x y z
N MET A 1 37.65 -11.45 -1.86
CA MET A 1 37.42 -11.28 -3.31
C MET A 1 35.98 -10.84 -3.49
N LEU A 2 35.68 -10.01 -4.48
CA LEU A 2 34.27 -9.74 -4.84
C LEU A 2 33.72 -11.03 -5.44
N ASN A 3 32.66 -11.56 -4.85
CA ASN A 3 32.06 -12.81 -5.31
C ASN A 3 30.93 -12.58 -6.31
N ASN A 4 30.24 -11.43 -6.21
CA ASN A 4 29.04 -11.13 -6.99
C ASN A 4 29.13 -9.71 -7.58
N ILE A 5 28.34 -9.47 -8.63
CA ILE A 5 28.08 -8.12 -9.16
C ILE A 5 27.40 -7.28 -8.07
N SER A 6 27.82 -6.02 -7.92
CA SER A 6 27.09 -5.06 -7.09
C SER A 6 27.12 -3.66 -7.67
N VAL A 7 26.02 -2.93 -7.48
CA VAL A 7 25.94 -1.50 -7.74
C VAL A 7 25.34 -0.78 -6.54
N LYS A 8 25.84 0.42 -6.29
CA LYS A 8 25.30 1.35 -5.30
C LYS A 8 25.47 2.77 -5.78
N THR A 9 24.72 3.69 -5.19
CA THR A 9 25.00 5.12 -5.30
C THR A 9 26.27 5.46 -4.51
N GLU A 10 26.99 6.49 -4.94
CA GLU A 10 28.15 7.02 -4.19
C GLU A 10 27.72 7.55 -2.81
N ARG A 11 26.52 8.16 -2.72
CA ARG A 11 25.90 8.59 -1.46
C ARG A 11 25.16 7.44 -0.76
N GLU A 12 25.23 7.41 0.56
CA GLU A 12 24.39 6.54 1.41
C GLU A 12 22.91 6.96 1.37
N VAL A 13 22.66 8.28 1.39
CA VAL A 13 21.34 8.85 1.13
C VAL A 13 21.31 9.29 -0.33
N PRO A 14 20.66 8.53 -1.24
CA PRO A 14 20.77 8.73 -2.68
C PRO A 14 19.82 9.82 -3.18
N LYS A 15 19.88 11.00 -2.58
CA LYS A 15 19.12 12.20 -2.99
C LYS A 15 20.08 13.23 -3.59
N TYR A 16 19.66 13.79 -4.71
CA TYR A 16 20.43 14.74 -5.51
C TYR A 16 19.53 15.89 -5.95
N GLU A 17 20.14 17.01 -6.33
CA GLU A 17 19.42 18.14 -6.93
C GLU A 17 19.35 18.06 -8.45
N VAL A 18 18.36 18.72 -9.07
CA VAL A 18 18.32 18.89 -10.53
C VAL A 18 19.62 19.53 -11.02
N GLY A 19 20.23 18.91 -12.04
CA GLY A 19 21.50 19.35 -12.62
C GLY A 19 22.74 18.88 -11.87
N GLU A 20 22.58 18.20 -10.73
CA GLU A 20 23.69 17.58 -9.99
C GLU A 20 24.15 16.28 -10.67
N GLU A 21 25.47 16.00 -10.61
CA GLU A 21 26.03 14.74 -11.06
C GLU A 21 25.68 13.60 -10.08
N ILE A 22 25.06 12.56 -10.60
CA ILE A 22 24.74 11.32 -9.89
C ILE A 22 25.79 10.29 -10.28
N VAL A 23 26.39 9.66 -9.27
CA VAL A 23 27.42 8.65 -9.48
C VAL A 23 26.97 7.32 -8.91
N PHE A 24 26.99 6.30 -9.75
CA PHE A 24 26.87 4.90 -9.36
C PHE A 24 28.25 4.23 -9.36
N LEU A 25 28.50 3.40 -8.36
CA LEU A 25 29.73 2.64 -8.17
C LEU A 25 29.43 1.16 -8.43
N ALA A 26 30.00 0.63 -9.51
CA ALA A 26 29.82 -0.75 -9.94
C ALA A 26 31.03 -1.61 -9.61
N ASN A 27 30.78 -2.82 -9.14
CA ASN A 27 31.77 -3.85 -8.88
C ASN A 27 31.40 -5.11 -9.66
N VAL A 28 32.34 -5.64 -10.44
CA VAL A 28 32.14 -6.85 -11.26
C VAL A 28 33.22 -7.87 -10.89
N PRO A 29 32.86 -9.12 -10.54
CA PRO A 29 33.85 -10.15 -10.23
C PRO A 29 34.64 -10.54 -11.49
N VAL A 30 35.88 -11.01 -11.31
CA VAL A 30 36.76 -11.44 -12.43
C VAL A 30 36.16 -12.62 -13.20
N THR A 31 35.28 -13.38 -12.55
CA THR A 31 34.56 -14.47 -13.19
C THR A 31 33.56 -13.95 -14.23
N CYS A 32 32.98 -12.77 -14.04
CA CYS A 32 31.98 -12.19 -14.92
C CYS A 32 32.63 -11.41 -16.08
N THR A 33 32.42 -11.89 -17.31
CA THR A 33 33.03 -11.34 -18.52
C THR A 33 32.04 -10.62 -19.44
N ASN A 34 30.75 -10.65 -19.11
CA ASN A 34 29.65 -10.11 -19.91
C ASN A 34 28.74 -9.17 -19.12
N ALA A 35 29.29 -8.45 -18.14
CA ALA A 35 28.52 -7.49 -17.36
C ALA A 35 28.14 -6.27 -18.22
N GLU A 36 26.85 -5.95 -18.23
CA GLU A 36 26.28 -4.78 -18.90
C GLU A 36 25.43 -3.99 -17.93
N TYR A 37 25.44 -2.66 -18.08
CA TYR A 37 24.59 -1.78 -17.31
C TYR A 37 23.58 -1.04 -18.19
N THR A 38 22.43 -0.74 -17.61
CA THR A 38 21.41 0.15 -18.16
C THR A 38 21.01 1.14 -17.09
N VAL A 39 21.02 2.43 -17.44
CA VAL A 39 20.52 3.54 -16.61
C VAL A 39 19.23 4.05 -17.21
N THR A 40 18.21 4.21 -16.37
CA THR A 40 16.88 4.69 -16.74
C THR A 40 16.49 5.93 -15.96
N VAL A 41 15.58 6.72 -16.55
CA VAL A 41 14.76 7.70 -15.82
C VAL A 41 13.41 7.07 -15.54
N ASN A 42 13.02 7.04 -14.26
CA ASN A 42 11.79 6.46 -13.75
C ASN A 42 11.54 5.02 -14.24
N ARG A 43 12.59 4.25 -14.55
CA ARG A 43 12.53 2.90 -15.17
C ARG A 43 12.00 2.81 -16.61
N PHE A 44 11.73 3.92 -17.29
CA PHE A 44 11.15 3.91 -18.64
C PHE A 44 12.11 4.37 -19.73
N GLU A 45 12.71 5.54 -19.53
CA GLU A 45 13.56 6.14 -20.54
C GLU A 45 14.99 5.68 -20.29
N VAL A 46 15.53 4.86 -21.19
CA VAL A 46 16.95 4.48 -21.15
C VAL A 46 17.80 5.70 -21.52
N VAL A 47 18.63 6.15 -20.57
CA VAL A 47 19.49 7.34 -20.74
C VAL A 47 20.97 6.99 -20.89
N SER A 48 21.38 5.79 -20.47
CA SER A 48 22.74 5.30 -20.68
C SER A 48 22.79 3.78 -20.68
N THR A 49 23.64 3.20 -21.51
CA THR A 49 23.97 1.77 -21.47
C THR A 49 25.46 1.58 -21.70
N GLY A 50 26.00 0.43 -21.31
CA GLY A 50 27.37 0.06 -21.65
C GLY A 50 27.83 -1.24 -21.02
N SER A 51 29.00 -1.72 -21.46
CA SER A 51 29.65 -2.90 -20.88
C SER A 51 30.59 -2.51 -19.75
N LEU A 52 30.74 -3.39 -18.76
CA LEU A 52 31.62 -3.20 -17.62
C LEU A 52 32.83 -4.14 -17.69
N PRO A 53 34.06 -3.64 -17.41
CA PRO A 53 35.24 -4.49 -17.40
C PRO A 53 35.15 -5.58 -16.33
N SER A 54 35.52 -6.81 -16.71
CA SER A 54 35.66 -7.90 -15.74
C SER A 54 36.66 -7.54 -14.65
N GLY A 55 36.31 -7.85 -13.39
CA GLY A 55 37.16 -7.54 -12.24
C GLY A 55 37.18 -6.07 -11.80
N CYS A 56 36.35 -5.20 -12.40
CA CYS A 56 36.33 -3.79 -12.04
C CYS A 56 35.88 -3.57 -10.59
N ARG A 57 36.46 -2.55 -9.96
CA ARG A 57 36.09 -2.10 -8.62
C ARG A 57 35.74 -0.63 -8.63
N ASP A 58 34.64 -0.28 -7.99
CA ASP A 58 34.10 1.08 -7.91
C ASP A 58 34.12 1.80 -9.28
N TYR A 59 33.79 1.07 -10.35
CA TYR A 59 33.69 1.63 -11.69
C TYR A 59 32.59 2.69 -11.69
N ARG A 60 32.95 3.91 -12.06
CA ARG A 60 32.08 5.09 -11.96
C ARG A 60 31.19 5.19 -13.20
N ILE A 61 29.89 5.26 -12.96
CA ILE A 61 28.88 5.51 -13.98
C ILE A 61 28.18 6.80 -13.57
N SER A 62 28.40 7.88 -14.33
CA SER A 62 27.87 9.21 -14.03
C SER A 62 26.69 9.55 -14.94
N VAL A 63 25.68 10.21 -14.38
CA VAL A 63 24.50 10.70 -15.11
C VAL A 63 24.01 12.00 -14.48
N ILE A 64 23.43 12.90 -15.28
CA ILE A 64 22.84 14.15 -14.82
C ILE A 64 21.38 14.19 -15.27
N ALA A 65 20.48 14.43 -14.32
CA ALA A 65 19.07 14.64 -14.62
C ALA A 65 18.73 16.13 -14.61
N GLN A 66 18.03 16.59 -15.65
CA GLN A 66 17.63 18.01 -15.80
C GLN A 66 16.20 18.29 -15.29
N LYS A 67 15.55 17.28 -14.72
CA LYS A 67 14.18 17.37 -14.18
C LYS A 67 14.06 16.50 -12.93
N PRO A 68 13.13 16.82 -12.02
CA PRO A 68 12.80 15.96 -10.90
C PRO A 68 12.37 14.57 -11.37
N CYS A 69 13.03 13.52 -10.86
CA CYS A 69 12.78 12.14 -11.27
C CYS A 69 13.47 11.14 -10.33
N PHE A 70 13.32 9.86 -10.63
CA PHE A 70 14.20 8.81 -10.15
C PHE A 70 15.12 8.38 -11.29
N ILE A 71 16.38 8.12 -10.95
CA ILE A 71 17.38 7.53 -11.83
C ILE A 71 17.72 6.16 -11.27
N GLU A 72 17.52 5.12 -12.07
CA GLU A 72 17.77 3.75 -11.69
C GLU A 72 18.83 3.13 -12.58
N ILE A 73 19.68 2.29 -11.98
CA ILE A 73 20.66 1.50 -12.71
C ILE A 73 20.43 0.02 -12.45
N SER A 74 20.49 -0.77 -13.50
CA SER A 74 20.55 -2.23 -13.43
C SER A 74 21.84 -2.72 -14.07
N ILE A 75 22.57 -3.60 -13.38
CA ILE A 75 23.72 -4.31 -13.93
C ILE A 75 23.37 -5.79 -14.01
N SER A 76 23.48 -6.36 -15.21
CA SER A 76 23.25 -7.79 -15.46
C SER A 76 24.49 -8.45 -16.03
N GLY A 77 24.81 -9.66 -15.57
CA GLY A 77 25.90 -10.47 -16.11
C GLY A 77 25.98 -11.82 -15.40
N GLN A 78 26.32 -12.89 -16.11
CA GLN A 78 26.36 -14.26 -15.57
C GLN A 78 25.13 -14.66 -14.73
N GLU A 79 23.92 -14.37 -15.21
CA GLU A 79 22.65 -14.66 -14.50
C GLU A 79 22.48 -13.90 -13.16
N GLU A 80 23.41 -13.01 -12.82
CA GLU A 80 23.27 -12.08 -11.69
C GLU A 80 22.66 -10.76 -12.15
N LEU A 81 21.91 -10.13 -11.24
CA LEU A 81 21.34 -8.80 -11.38
C LEU A 81 21.64 -8.01 -10.11
N SER A 82 22.11 -6.78 -10.25
CA SER A 82 22.21 -5.81 -9.17
C SER A 82 21.60 -4.48 -9.58
N GLU A 83 20.85 -3.86 -8.67
CA GLU A 83 20.15 -2.60 -8.94
C GLU A 83 20.44 -1.56 -7.86
N ALA A 84 20.45 -0.28 -8.27
CA ALA A 84 20.48 0.86 -7.37
C ALA A 84 19.61 1.98 -7.95
N ALA A 85 19.17 2.91 -7.10
CA ALA A 85 18.36 4.05 -7.52
C ALA A 85 18.73 5.31 -6.75
N ALA A 86 18.52 6.45 -7.40
CA ALA A 86 18.72 7.79 -6.86
C ALA A 86 17.51 8.67 -7.15
N ALA A 87 17.12 9.50 -6.18
CA ALA A 87 16.08 10.49 -6.34
C ALA A 87 16.69 11.85 -6.68
N VAL A 88 16.08 12.56 -7.64
CA VAL A 88 16.50 13.90 -8.07
C VAL A 88 15.38 14.88 -7.73
N SER A 89 15.65 15.79 -6.80
CA SER A 89 14.71 16.75 -6.20
C SER A 89 13.29 16.16 -6.03
N PRO A 90 13.14 15.03 -5.31
CA PRO A 90 11.89 14.28 -5.26
C PRO A 90 10.69 15.08 -4.72
N GLU A 91 10.93 16.10 -3.88
CA GLU A 91 9.94 17.05 -3.37
C GLU A 91 9.31 17.97 -4.44
N LEU A 92 9.97 18.07 -5.61
CA LEU A 92 9.49 18.81 -6.77
C LEU A 92 8.70 17.94 -7.75
N ILE A 93 8.64 16.62 -7.55
CA ILE A 93 7.83 15.73 -8.38
C ILE A 93 6.35 16.10 -8.21
N ARG A 94 5.64 16.26 -9.33
CA ARG A 94 4.22 16.64 -9.40
C ARG A 94 3.41 15.56 -10.11
N PRO A 95 2.11 15.44 -9.81
CA PRO A 95 1.21 14.60 -10.58
C PRO A 95 1.28 14.92 -12.06
N THR A 96 1.14 13.89 -12.86
CA THR A 96 1.24 13.93 -14.32
C THR A 96 -0.13 14.03 -15.00
N SER A 97 -1.21 13.94 -14.22
CA SER A 97 -2.55 14.27 -14.70
C SER A 97 -3.30 15.17 -13.74
N ALA A 98 -4.19 15.98 -14.31
CA ALA A 98 -5.14 16.77 -13.54
C ALA A 98 -6.25 15.88 -12.98
N CYS A 99 -6.76 16.27 -11.81
CA CYS A 99 -7.94 15.68 -11.22
C CYS A 99 -9.16 15.86 -12.16
N PRO A 100 -9.93 14.80 -12.47
CA PRO A 100 -11.14 14.92 -13.28
C PRO A 100 -12.10 15.95 -12.69
N ALA A 101 -12.70 16.79 -13.54
CA ALA A 101 -13.62 17.84 -13.10
C ALA A 101 -14.82 17.29 -12.31
N ASP A 102 -15.25 16.08 -12.63
CA ASP A 102 -16.37 15.36 -12.01
C ASP A 102 -15.94 14.39 -10.90
N PHE A 103 -14.66 14.35 -10.50
CA PHE A 103 -14.15 13.43 -9.47
C PHE A 103 -14.93 13.54 -8.15
N LYS A 104 -15.14 14.77 -7.67
CA LYS A 104 -15.88 15.02 -6.42
C LYS A 104 -17.35 14.59 -6.54
N GLN A 105 -17.98 14.89 -7.67
CA GLN A 105 -19.36 14.51 -7.93
C GLN A 105 -19.50 12.98 -7.96
N PHE A 106 -18.62 12.29 -8.68
CA PHE A 106 -18.59 10.83 -8.76
C PHE A 106 -18.53 10.19 -7.37
N TRP A 107 -17.60 10.63 -6.52
CA TRP A 107 -17.46 10.07 -5.18
C TRP A 107 -18.63 10.44 -4.27
N HIS A 108 -19.18 11.64 -4.40
CA HIS A 108 -20.40 12.03 -3.67
C HIS A 108 -21.59 11.15 -4.04
N GLU A 109 -21.81 10.87 -5.33
CA GLU A 109 -22.87 9.97 -5.79
C GLU A 109 -22.68 8.54 -5.26
N LYS A 110 -21.45 8.02 -5.31
CA LYS A 110 -21.11 6.70 -4.75
C LYS A 110 -21.35 6.61 -3.25
N LEU A 111 -20.96 7.63 -2.48
CA LEU A 111 -21.23 7.69 -1.04
C LEU A 111 -22.72 7.80 -0.75
N ASN A 112 -23.49 8.54 -1.56
CA ASN A 112 -24.95 8.62 -1.43
C ASN A 112 -25.63 7.27 -1.72
N LEU A 113 -25.16 6.51 -2.71
CA LEU A 113 -25.63 5.15 -2.96
C LEU A 113 -25.38 4.25 -1.76
N LEU A 114 -24.18 4.32 -1.18
CA LEU A 114 -23.85 3.58 0.03
C LEU A 114 -24.76 4.01 1.19
N ALA A 115 -24.94 5.30 1.44
CA ALA A 115 -25.73 5.84 2.55
C ALA A 115 -27.22 5.46 2.52
N LYS A 116 -27.80 5.20 1.33
CA LYS A 116 -29.18 4.73 1.18
C LYS A 116 -29.42 3.33 1.78
N LEU A 117 -28.36 2.54 1.97
CA LEU A 117 -28.47 1.21 2.54
C LEU A 117 -28.46 1.28 4.06
N PRO A 118 -29.43 0.65 4.74
CA PRO A 118 -29.44 0.64 6.20
C PRO A 118 -28.18 -0.04 6.73
N LEU A 119 -27.55 0.56 7.73
CA LEU A 119 -26.39 -0.01 8.44
C LEU A 119 -26.84 -1.11 9.41
N LYS A 120 -27.38 -2.20 8.86
CA LYS A 120 -27.71 -3.42 9.61
C LYS A 120 -26.47 -4.27 9.70
N VAL A 121 -26.03 -4.57 10.92
CA VAL A 121 -24.85 -5.41 11.16
C VAL A 121 -25.28 -6.64 11.93
N SER A 122 -24.93 -7.82 11.41
CA SER A 122 -25.03 -9.07 12.16
C SER A 122 -23.67 -9.42 12.72
N TYR A 123 -23.61 -9.78 13.99
CA TYR A 123 -22.40 -10.26 14.66
C TYR A 123 -22.60 -11.70 15.09
N ASN A 124 -21.64 -12.54 14.78
CA ASN A 124 -21.51 -13.87 15.34
C ASN A 124 -20.28 -13.89 16.24
N LYS A 125 -20.47 -14.10 17.55
CA LYS A 125 -19.34 -14.20 18.48
C LYS A 125 -18.57 -15.47 18.16
N ILE A 126 -17.26 -15.35 18.00
CA ILE A 126 -16.34 -16.46 17.75
C ILE A 126 -15.30 -16.51 18.88
N PRO A 127 -14.65 -17.67 19.10
CA PRO A 127 -13.53 -17.74 20.03
C PRO A 127 -12.39 -16.78 19.63
N GLN A 128 -11.73 -16.18 20.62
CA GLN A 128 -10.41 -15.58 20.41
C GLN A 128 -9.39 -16.68 20.09
N LEU A 129 -8.29 -16.32 19.44
CA LEU A 129 -7.19 -17.27 19.20
C LEU A 129 -6.55 -17.72 20.51
N HIS A 130 -6.11 -18.99 20.56
CA HIS A 130 -5.25 -19.45 21.64
C HIS A 130 -3.93 -18.69 21.62
N ASP A 131 -3.32 -18.48 22.78
CA ASP A 131 -2.07 -17.72 22.89
C ASP A 131 -0.94 -18.34 22.06
N SER A 132 -0.89 -19.67 21.95
CA SER A 132 0.08 -20.38 21.10
C SER A 132 -0.14 -20.13 19.60
N GLU A 133 -1.39 -20.05 19.15
CA GLU A 133 -1.72 -19.75 17.74
C GLU A 133 -1.38 -18.30 17.41
N TYR A 134 -1.71 -17.39 18.31
CA TYR A 134 -1.32 -15.98 18.19
C TYR A 134 0.20 -15.83 18.17
N GLN A 135 0.93 -16.51 19.07
CA GLN A 135 2.39 -16.42 19.12
C GLN A 135 3.03 -16.96 17.84
N ALA A 136 2.58 -18.11 17.33
CA ALA A 136 3.09 -18.66 16.08
C ALA A 136 2.88 -17.71 14.89
N TRP A 137 1.70 -17.07 14.80
CA TRP A 137 1.45 -16.04 13.79
C TRP A 137 2.33 -14.81 13.99
N HIS A 138 2.49 -14.34 15.23
CA HIS A 138 3.26 -13.16 15.57
C HIS A 138 4.76 -13.33 15.27
N ASP A 139 5.31 -14.51 15.57
CA ASP A 139 6.71 -14.85 15.25
C ASP A 139 6.96 -14.85 13.73
N GLN A 140 5.94 -15.23 12.95
CA GLN A 140 6.00 -15.18 11.49
C GLN A 140 5.76 -13.76 10.93
N TYR A 141 4.87 -13.00 11.57
CA TYR A 141 4.42 -11.69 11.14
C TYR A 141 4.37 -10.72 12.33
N PRO A 142 5.49 -10.10 12.72
CA PRO A 142 5.58 -9.21 13.88
C PRO A 142 4.95 -7.83 13.57
N VAL A 143 3.70 -7.81 13.09
CA VAL A 143 2.94 -6.62 12.71
C VAL A 143 2.78 -5.64 13.87
N PHE A 144 2.84 -6.15 15.11
CA PHE A 144 2.80 -5.41 16.36
C PHE A 144 4.14 -5.37 17.10
N GLY A 145 5.24 -5.76 16.45
CA GLY A 145 6.58 -5.61 17.01
C GLY A 145 6.77 -6.33 18.34
N LYS A 146 7.56 -5.76 19.25
CA LYS A 146 7.87 -6.37 20.57
C LYS A 146 6.89 -5.96 21.67
N HIS A 147 5.74 -5.41 21.31
CA HIS A 147 4.75 -4.87 22.26
C HIS A 147 3.99 -5.99 22.98
N GLN A 148 3.91 -5.88 24.31
CA GLN A 148 3.23 -6.87 25.14
C GLN A 148 1.71 -6.64 25.19
N PRO A 149 0.89 -7.70 25.20
CA PRO A 149 -0.55 -7.60 25.43
C PRO A 149 -0.89 -6.81 26.71
N ARG A 150 -1.86 -5.91 26.61
CA ARG A 150 -2.47 -5.20 27.74
C ARG A 150 -3.71 -5.92 28.28
N TYR A 151 -4.36 -6.70 27.42
CA TYR A 151 -5.55 -7.49 27.70
C TYR A 151 -5.32 -8.92 27.26
N HIS A 152 -5.72 -9.88 28.09
CA HIS A 152 -5.69 -11.31 27.77
C HIS A 152 -7.06 -11.83 27.31
N GLU A 153 -8.14 -11.21 27.78
CA GLU A 153 -9.51 -11.52 27.38
C GLU A 153 -10.03 -10.47 26.40
N ILE A 154 -10.41 -10.93 25.21
CA ILE A 154 -11.01 -10.12 24.17
C ILE A 154 -12.29 -10.78 23.66
N ASP A 155 -13.26 -9.97 23.25
CA ASP A 155 -14.42 -10.43 22.49
C ASP A 155 -14.11 -10.33 21.00
N VAL A 156 -14.34 -11.40 20.25
CA VAL A 156 -14.12 -11.47 18.80
C VAL A 156 -15.43 -11.83 18.10
N PHE A 157 -15.70 -11.16 16.98
CA PHE A 157 -16.91 -11.35 16.19
C PHE A 157 -16.57 -11.49 14.71
N ASP A 158 -17.14 -12.50 14.06
CA ASP A 158 -17.37 -12.45 12.62
C ASP A 158 -18.59 -11.54 12.40
N PHE A 159 -18.44 -10.52 11.57
CA PHE A 159 -19.54 -9.61 11.26
C PHE A 159 -19.85 -9.57 9.77
N LYS A 160 -21.10 -9.20 9.48
CA LYS A 160 -21.58 -8.94 8.13
C LYS A 160 -22.49 -7.73 8.09
N THR A 161 -22.33 -6.88 7.08
CA THR A 161 -23.26 -5.77 6.79
C THR A 161 -23.50 -5.59 5.29
N PRO A 162 -24.68 -5.11 4.85
CA PRO A 162 -24.94 -4.85 3.44
C PRO A 162 -23.92 -3.89 2.81
N HIS A 163 -23.58 -4.18 1.56
CA HIS A 163 -22.79 -3.33 0.68
C HIS A 163 -23.65 -2.96 -0.55
N TYR A 164 -23.28 -1.88 -1.27
CA TYR A 164 -24.16 -1.32 -2.30
C TYR A 164 -24.29 -2.17 -3.55
N ARG A 165 -23.28 -2.98 -3.86
CA ARG A 165 -23.26 -3.87 -5.00
C ARG A 165 -22.42 -5.12 -4.69
N GLY A 166 -22.86 -6.27 -5.16
CA GLY A 166 -22.13 -7.53 -5.00
C GLY A 166 -22.19 -8.09 -3.57
N LEU A 167 -21.07 -8.66 -3.12
CA LEU A 167 -20.98 -9.31 -1.83
C LEU A 167 -21.02 -8.30 -0.67
N PRO A 168 -21.58 -8.72 0.49
CA PRO A 168 -21.64 -7.89 1.69
C PRO A 168 -20.23 -7.51 2.18
N VAL A 169 -20.15 -6.53 3.08
CA VAL A 169 -18.95 -6.36 3.89
C VAL A 169 -18.91 -7.49 4.91
N ARG A 170 -17.78 -8.20 5.00
CA ARG A 170 -17.51 -9.24 5.99
C ARG A 170 -16.15 -9.01 6.60
N GLY A 171 -15.99 -9.39 7.86
CA GLY A 171 -14.70 -9.28 8.52
C GLY A 171 -14.74 -9.71 9.97
N TYR A 172 -13.60 -9.51 10.63
CA TYR A 172 -13.47 -9.69 12.05
C TYR A 172 -13.48 -8.34 12.77
N LEU A 173 -14.18 -8.30 13.89
CA LEU A 173 -14.16 -7.20 14.85
C LEU A 173 -13.71 -7.77 16.20
N ALA A 174 -12.74 -7.15 16.86
CA ALA A 174 -12.37 -7.51 18.22
C ALA A 174 -12.17 -6.29 19.13
N LYS A 175 -12.35 -6.52 20.42
CA LYS A 175 -12.14 -5.53 21.48
C LYS A 175 -11.80 -6.21 22.81
N PRO A 176 -11.14 -5.53 23.75
CA PRO A 176 -11.06 -6.01 25.12
C PRO A 176 -12.44 -6.31 25.73
N THR A 177 -12.55 -7.46 26.41
CA THR A 177 -13.78 -7.87 27.08
C THR A 177 -14.17 -6.83 28.14
N ASN A 178 -15.47 -6.59 28.33
CA ASN A 178 -16.01 -5.62 29.29
C ASN A 178 -15.54 -4.16 29.09
N SER A 179 -15.14 -3.80 27.88
CA SER A 179 -14.80 -2.41 27.52
C SER A 179 -15.95 -1.46 27.80
N ARG A 180 -15.64 -0.29 28.37
CA ARG A 180 -16.64 0.74 28.68
C ARG A 180 -17.08 1.43 27.39
N PRO A 181 -18.29 1.99 27.36
CA PRO A 181 -18.67 2.89 26.27
C PRO A 181 -17.67 4.04 26.11
N LYS A 182 -17.34 4.36 24.85
CA LYS A 182 -16.44 5.45 24.46
C LYS A 182 -15.06 5.41 25.13
N SER A 183 -14.48 4.23 25.29
CA SER A 183 -13.17 4.05 25.93
C SER A 183 -12.06 3.59 25.00
N LEU A 184 -12.37 3.13 23.79
CA LEU A 184 -11.38 2.50 22.91
C LEU A 184 -11.10 3.34 21.65
N PRO A 185 -9.82 3.57 21.31
CA PRO A 185 -9.45 4.00 19.98
C PRO A 185 -9.74 2.89 18.97
N ALA A 186 -10.13 3.24 17.74
CA ALA A 186 -10.47 2.27 16.70
C ALA A 186 -9.39 2.16 15.63
N VAL A 187 -9.16 0.95 15.12
CA VAL A 187 -8.25 0.69 13.99
C VAL A 187 -8.90 -0.22 12.96
N LEU A 188 -8.84 0.17 11.69
CA LEU A 188 -9.14 -0.66 10.53
C LEU A 188 -7.85 -1.09 9.85
N PHE A 189 -7.67 -2.39 9.63
CA PHE A 189 -6.61 -2.93 8.79
C PHE A 189 -7.11 -3.16 7.36
N THR A 190 -6.30 -2.77 6.38
CA THR A 190 -6.58 -2.93 4.96
C THR A 190 -5.51 -3.79 4.30
N HIS A 191 -5.94 -4.69 3.42
CA HIS A 191 -5.09 -5.75 2.88
C HIS A 191 -4.35 -5.31 1.62
N GLY A 192 -3.15 -5.90 1.45
CA GLY A 192 -2.47 -5.93 0.15
C GLY A 192 -3.30 -6.65 -0.91
N ALA A 193 -2.82 -6.62 -2.15
CA ALA A 193 -3.52 -7.26 -3.26
C ALA A 193 -3.60 -8.78 -3.07
N GLY A 194 -4.79 -9.35 -3.23
CA GLY A 194 -4.99 -10.79 -3.24
C GLY A 194 -6.38 -11.19 -2.76
N ILE A 195 -6.75 -12.43 -3.05
CA ILE A 195 -7.97 -13.05 -2.56
C ILE A 195 -7.59 -13.92 -1.38
N THR A 196 -7.81 -13.41 -0.18
CA THR A 196 -7.47 -14.07 1.08
C THR A 196 -8.59 -13.91 2.10
N ASP A 197 -8.50 -14.65 3.21
CA ASP A 197 -9.34 -14.41 4.38
C ASP A 197 -9.06 -13.03 4.99
N SER A 198 -9.98 -12.55 5.82
CA SER A 198 -9.71 -11.50 6.80
C SER A 198 -8.67 -11.99 7.83
N ASP A 199 -7.86 -11.08 8.37
CA ASP A 199 -6.75 -11.46 9.25
C ASP A 199 -7.17 -11.49 10.72
N LEU A 200 -7.63 -12.66 11.18
CA LEU A 200 -8.08 -12.88 12.55
C LEU A 200 -6.97 -12.59 13.58
N ALA A 201 -5.74 -13.00 13.30
CA ALA A 201 -4.62 -12.86 14.22
C ALA A 201 -4.22 -11.39 14.41
N LYS A 202 -4.23 -10.61 13.32
CA LYS A 202 -4.01 -9.16 13.37
C LYS A 202 -5.07 -8.45 14.21
N VAL A 203 -6.34 -8.80 14.05
CA VAL A 203 -7.45 -8.22 14.84
C VAL A 203 -7.35 -8.60 16.32
N ASN A 204 -6.99 -9.85 16.61
CA ASN A 204 -6.77 -10.32 17.99
C ASN A 204 -5.61 -9.55 18.64
N GLY A 205 -4.47 -9.42 17.96
CA GLY A 205 -3.30 -8.69 18.46
C GLY A 205 -3.59 -7.23 18.79
N ALA A 206 -4.25 -6.51 17.88
CA ALA A 206 -4.64 -5.12 18.12
C ALA A 206 -5.62 -4.96 19.27
N ALA A 207 -6.60 -5.86 19.39
CA ALA A 207 -7.52 -5.85 20.53
C ALA A 207 -6.80 -6.12 21.86
N LYS A 208 -5.85 -7.06 21.88
CA LYS A 208 -4.98 -7.33 23.04
C LYS A 208 -4.12 -6.11 23.42
N LEU A 209 -3.76 -5.25 22.46
CA LEU A 209 -3.08 -3.97 22.71
C LEU A 209 -4.02 -2.84 23.17
N GLY A 210 -5.34 -3.04 23.15
CA GLY A 210 -6.32 -2.06 23.64
C GLY A 210 -7.08 -1.30 22.57
N PHE A 211 -7.08 -1.76 21.32
CA PHE A 211 -7.90 -1.18 20.26
C PHE A 211 -9.29 -1.82 20.15
N LEU A 212 -10.25 -1.05 19.65
CA LEU A 212 -11.38 -1.60 18.90
C LEU A 212 -10.89 -1.89 17.48
N ALA A 213 -10.58 -3.14 17.19
CA ALA A 213 -9.89 -3.55 15.98
C ALA A 213 -10.84 -4.17 14.95
N MET A 214 -10.62 -3.87 13.68
CA MET A 214 -11.33 -4.49 12.57
C MET A 214 -10.39 -4.80 11.42
N ASP A 215 -10.65 -5.92 10.76
CA ASP A 215 -10.04 -6.31 9.49
C ASP A 215 -11.16 -6.94 8.65
N ILE A 216 -11.22 -6.58 7.36
CA ILE A 216 -12.31 -7.03 6.48
C ILE A 216 -11.79 -7.81 5.30
N ASN A 217 -12.62 -8.75 4.84
CA ASN A 217 -12.36 -9.44 3.61
C ASN A 217 -12.50 -8.43 2.48
N ALA A 218 -11.40 -8.18 1.76
CA ALA A 218 -11.34 -7.17 0.71
C ALA A 218 -12.45 -7.35 -0.33
N HIS A 219 -12.91 -8.58 -0.57
CA HIS A 219 -13.90 -8.91 -1.60
C HIS A 219 -15.29 -9.27 -1.04
N GLY A 220 -15.47 -9.35 0.28
CA GLY A 220 -16.73 -9.72 0.92
C GLY A 220 -17.02 -11.23 0.96
N LEU A 221 -15.97 -12.04 0.81
CA LEU A 221 -16.04 -13.50 0.85
C LEU A 221 -16.30 -14.01 2.28
N PRO A 222 -16.87 -15.21 2.47
CA PRO A 222 -16.96 -15.84 3.77
C PRO A 222 -15.58 -15.91 4.43
N ASN A 223 -15.51 -15.63 5.73
CA ASN A 223 -14.29 -15.78 6.50
C ASN A 223 -14.12 -17.23 6.98
N ASN A 224 -12.94 -17.54 7.54
CA ASN A 224 -12.60 -18.83 8.13
C ASN A 224 -12.84 -20.01 7.18
N GLN A 225 -12.58 -19.81 5.89
CA GLN A 225 -12.53 -20.91 4.92
C GLN A 225 -11.11 -21.49 4.87
N PRO A 226 -10.96 -22.76 4.46
CA PRO A 226 -9.64 -23.33 4.22
C PRO A 226 -8.85 -22.49 3.19
N PRO A 227 -7.50 -22.40 3.29
CA PRO A 227 -6.68 -21.69 2.32
C PRO A 227 -6.98 -22.05 0.87
N GLU A 228 -7.29 -23.32 0.60
CA GLU A 228 -7.63 -23.85 -0.73
C GLU A 228 -8.89 -23.21 -1.31
N TYR A 229 -9.86 -22.81 -0.46
CA TYR A 229 -11.05 -22.09 -0.92
C TYR A 229 -10.69 -20.77 -1.60
N TYR A 230 -9.81 -20.00 -0.96
CA TYR A 230 -9.38 -18.70 -1.49
C TYR A 230 -8.46 -18.86 -2.69
N GLN A 231 -7.57 -19.86 -2.68
CA GLN A 231 -6.69 -20.18 -3.80
C GLN A 231 -7.49 -20.57 -5.05
N ASN A 232 -8.43 -21.51 -4.93
CA ASN A 232 -9.27 -21.94 -6.04
C ASN A 232 -10.09 -20.76 -6.60
N LEU A 233 -10.66 -19.93 -5.72
CA LEU A 233 -11.40 -18.75 -6.17
C LEU A 233 -10.49 -17.71 -6.87
N ALA A 234 -9.26 -17.56 -6.40
CA ALA A 234 -8.28 -16.69 -7.04
C ALA A 234 -7.93 -17.18 -8.44
N GLU A 235 -7.72 -18.47 -8.61
CA GLU A 235 -7.49 -19.13 -9.90
C GLU A 235 -8.70 -18.96 -10.81
N GLU A 236 -9.91 -19.26 -10.33
CA GLU A 236 -11.15 -19.09 -11.11
C GLU A 236 -11.36 -17.64 -11.56
N ILE A 237 -11.16 -16.66 -10.68
CA ILE A 237 -11.27 -15.24 -11.04
C ILE A 237 -10.18 -14.87 -12.04
N GLN A 238 -8.94 -15.32 -11.83
CA GLN A 238 -7.82 -15.07 -12.73
C GLN A 238 -8.06 -15.66 -14.12
N GLU A 239 -8.66 -16.84 -14.22
CA GLU A 239 -9.02 -17.48 -15.48
C GLU A 239 -10.19 -16.79 -16.18
N GLN A 240 -11.24 -16.38 -15.42
CA GLN A 240 -12.47 -15.85 -16.00
C GLN A 240 -12.42 -14.36 -16.32
N LEU A 241 -11.77 -13.57 -15.46
CA LEU A 241 -11.79 -12.10 -15.49
C LEU A 241 -10.37 -11.51 -15.66
N GLY A 242 -9.35 -12.35 -15.70
CA GLY A 242 -7.97 -11.90 -15.48
C GLY A 242 -7.80 -11.42 -14.04
N ASN A 243 -6.92 -10.45 -13.83
CA ASN A 243 -6.72 -9.87 -12.52
C ASN A 243 -7.96 -9.04 -12.09
N TYR A 244 -8.52 -9.24 -10.89
CA TYR A 244 -9.74 -8.56 -10.41
C TYR A 244 -9.66 -7.02 -10.47
N PHE A 245 -8.45 -6.48 -10.36
CA PHE A 245 -8.20 -5.05 -10.54
C PHE A 245 -8.60 -4.52 -11.92
N LYS A 246 -8.54 -5.38 -12.94
CA LYS A 246 -8.85 -5.08 -14.34
C LYS A 246 -10.35 -5.15 -14.65
N ALA A 247 -11.16 -5.68 -13.73
CA ALA A 247 -12.60 -5.78 -13.93
C ALA A 247 -13.21 -4.38 -14.11
N GLY A 248 -13.80 -4.15 -15.29
CA GLY A 248 -14.43 -2.89 -15.67
C GLY A 248 -13.46 -1.71 -15.87
N ARG A 249 -12.16 -1.96 -16.08
CA ARG A 249 -11.10 -0.93 -16.11
C ARG A 249 -11.22 0.17 -17.18
N ILE A 250 -12.07 -0.01 -18.19
CA ILE A 250 -12.31 0.99 -19.25
C ILE A 250 -13.50 1.93 -18.95
N ASP A 251 -14.21 1.71 -17.85
CA ASP A 251 -15.35 2.54 -17.42
C ASP A 251 -15.34 2.72 -15.90
N LYS A 252 -15.23 3.97 -15.43
CA LYS A 252 -15.28 4.35 -14.00
C LYS A 252 -16.55 3.90 -13.26
N HIS A 253 -17.67 3.70 -13.96
CA HIS A 253 -18.90 3.22 -13.35
C HIS A 253 -18.94 1.69 -13.24
N ALA A 254 -18.21 0.98 -14.11
CA ALA A 254 -18.07 -0.47 -14.11
C ALA A 254 -16.86 -0.97 -13.30
N SER A 255 -15.83 -0.14 -13.12
CA SER A 255 -14.58 -0.50 -12.43
C SER A 255 -14.82 -1.07 -11.03
N TYR A 256 -14.09 -2.13 -10.71
CA TYR A 256 -14.14 -2.77 -9.39
C TYR A 256 -13.46 -1.98 -8.27
N LEU A 257 -12.48 -1.12 -8.59
CA LEU A 257 -11.71 -0.38 -7.58
C LEU A 257 -12.60 0.51 -6.69
N PRO A 258 -13.58 1.27 -7.23
CA PRO A 258 -14.54 1.98 -6.39
C PRO A 258 -15.38 1.09 -5.47
N GLU A 259 -15.75 -0.12 -5.90
CA GLU A 259 -16.49 -1.09 -5.06
C GLU A 259 -15.65 -1.55 -3.88
N LEU A 260 -14.40 -1.92 -4.17
CA LEU A 260 -13.41 -2.28 -3.16
C LEU A 260 -13.25 -1.15 -2.13
N LEU A 261 -13.13 0.11 -2.56
CA LEU A 261 -13.00 1.24 -1.65
C LEU A 261 -14.26 1.47 -0.79
N LEU A 262 -15.44 1.43 -1.40
CA LEU A 262 -16.71 1.66 -0.69
C LEU A 262 -16.99 0.56 0.35
N ARG A 263 -16.46 -0.65 0.16
CA ARG A 263 -16.52 -1.74 1.14
C ARG A 263 -15.78 -1.36 2.42
N HIS A 264 -14.57 -0.82 2.28
CA HIS A 264 -13.76 -0.33 3.40
C HIS A 264 -14.37 0.93 4.04
N ARG A 265 -14.92 1.85 3.24
CA ARG A 265 -15.66 3.00 3.75
C ARG A 265 -16.86 2.58 4.60
N ARG A 266 -17.59 1.54 4.21
CA ARG A 266 -18.69 0.96 5.00
C ARG A 266 -18.19 0.28 6.27
N ALA A 267 -17.02 -0.36 6.25
CA ALA A 267 -16.40 -0.94 7.45
C ALA A 267 -16.12 0.15 8.52
N LEU A 268 -15.67 1.33 8.12
CA LEU A 268 -15.52 2.47 9.03
C LEU A 268 -16.85 2.90 9.67
N ASP A 269 -17.99 2.81 8.96
CA ASP A 269 -19.30 3.06 9.56
C ASP A 269 -19.63 2.04 10.66
N VAL A 270 -19.28 0.77 10.45
CA VAL A 270 -19.48 -0.29 11.45
C VAL A 270 -18.60 -0.04 12.68
N LEU A 271 -17.31 0.28 12.49
CA LEU A 271 -16.41 0.66 13.59
C LEU A 271 -16.96 1.86 14.38
N CYS A 272 -17.36 2.92 13.66
CA CYS A 272 -17.87 4.14 14.28
C CYS A 272 -19.26 3.99 14.90
N LEU A 273 -19.99 2.91 14.59
CA LEU A 273 -21.26 2.58 15.23
C LEU A 273 -21.05 1.99 16.63
N GLN A 274 -19.91 1.35 16.88
CA GLN A 274 -19.69 0.64 18.16
C GLN A 274 -19.80 1.60 19.36
N PRO A 275 -20.46 1.16 20.45
CA PRO A 275 -20.58 1.99 21.64
C PRO A 275 -19.24 2.22 22.34
N GLU A 276 -18.27 1.32 22.18
CA GLU A 276 -16.93 1.40 22.80
C GLU A 276 -16.00 2.39 22.09
N TRP A 277 -16.26 2.75 20.82
CA TRP A 277 -15.42 3.72 20.12
C TRP A 277 -15.43 5.07 20.83
N ASP A 278 -14.22 5.56 21.15
CA ASP A 278 -13.95 6.80 21.90
C ASP A 278 -14.49 8.08 21.24
N ARG A 279 -14.92 8.00 19.98
CA ARG A 279 -15.39 9.12 19.14
C ARG A 279 -14.31 10.13 18.79
N LYS A 280 -13.04 9.78 19.00
CA LYS A 280 -11.88 10.66 18.85
C LYS A 280 -10.81 10.07 17.95
N THR A 281 -10.52 8.77 18.10
CA THR A 281 -9.39 8.12 17.45
C THR A 281 -9.89 7.08 16.47
N LEU A 282 -9.60 7.27 15.19
CA LEU A 282 -9.89 6.31 14.13
C LEU A 282 -8.66 6.21 13.22
N ILE A 283 -8.07 5.02 13.19
CA ILE A 283 -6.83 4.74 12.50
C ILE A 283 -7.11 3.79 11.33
N ILE A 284 -6.41 3.98 10.21
CA ILE A 284 -6.38 2.99 9.14
C ILE A 284 -4.93 2.61 8.85
N ARG A 285 -4.63 1.31 8.77
CA ARG A 285 -3.30 0.79 8.48
C ARG A 285 -3.33 -0.24 7.35
N GLY A 286 -2.47 -0.06 6.36
CA GLY A 286 -2.29 -1.02 5.27
C GLY A 286 -1.07 -0.71 4.40
N SER A 287 -0.74 -1.63 3.50
CA SER A 287 0.39 -1.49 2.58
C SER A 287 0.02 -1.93 1.16
N SER A 288 0.68 -1.38 0.14
CA SER A 288 0.38 -1.63 -1.28
C SER A 288 -1.09 -1.26 -1.59
N GLN A 289 -1.93 -2.20 -2.04
CA GLN A 289 -3.39 -1.99 -2.13
C GLN A 289 -3.98 -1.47 -0.81
N GLY A 290 -3.52 -1.98 0.33
CA GLY A 290 -3.99 -1.55 1.64
C GLY A 290 -3.65 -0.08 1.91
N GLY A 291 -2.49 0.39 1.47
CA GLY A 291 -2.09 1.80 1.55
C GLY A 291 -2.99 2.69 0.69
N PHE A 292 -3.31 2.25 -0.54
CA PHE A 292 -4.32 2.90 -1.39
C PHE A 292 -5.67 3.04 -0.68
N LEU A 293 -6.16 1.95 -0.10
CA LEU A 293 -7.43 1.93 0.60
C LEU A 293 -7.43 2.82 1.85
N ALA A 294 -6.33 2.84 2.59
CA ALA A 294 -6.19 3.65 3.79
C ALA A 294 -6.27 5.15 3.48
N VAL A 295 -5.49 5.62 2.50
CA VAL A 295 -5.47 7.03 2.09
C VAL A 295 -6.80 7.45 1.47
N SER A 296 -7.34 6.64 0.57
CA SER A 296 -8.60 6.95 -0.12
C SER A 296 -9.78 6.95 0.85
N CYS A 297 -9.85 6.02 1.81
CA CYS A 297 -10.89 6.03 2.82
C CYS A 297 -10.82 7.27 3.71
N ALA A 298 -9.62 7.70 4.11
CA ALA A 298 -9.44 8.92 4.89
C ALA A 298 -9.83 10.20 4.13
N ALA A 299 -9.67 10.21 2.81
CA ALA A 299 -10.17 11.31 1.98
C ALA A 299 -11.71 11.38 1.98
N LEU A 300 -12.37 10.21 1.97
CA LEU A 300 -13.83 10.04 1.94
C LEU A 300 -14.48 9.99 3.34
N ASP A 301 -13.70 9.96 4.42
CA ASP A 301 -14.18 9.91 5.80
C ASP A 301 -13.36 10.81 6.72
N LYS A 302 -13.91 11.98 7.04
CA LYS A 302 -13.25 12.98 7.88
C LYS A 302 -13.12 12.57 9.36
N ARG A 303 -13.69 11.42 9.76
CA ARG A 303 -13.51 10.86 11.11
C ARG A 303 -12.13 10.22 11.30
N VAL A 304 -11.46 9.86 10.21
CA VAL A 304 -10.13 9.24 10.27
C VAL A 304 -9.11 10.25 10.76
N THR A 305 -8.35 9.88 11.79
CA THR A 305 -7.38 10.76 12.47
C THR A 305 -5.94 10.40 12.19
N ALA A 306 -5.63 9.14 11.86
CA ALA A 306 -4.29 8.70 11.50
C ALA A 306 -4.31 7.64 10.39
N ILE A 307 -3.28 7.66 9.55
CA ILE A 307 -3.07 6.71 8.46
C ILE A 307 -1.65 6.15 8.55
N PHE A 308 -1.52 4.83 8.42
CA PHE A 308 -0.24 4.14 8.28
C PHE A 308 -0.24 3.41 6.94
N ALA A 309 0.39 4.00 5.93
CA ALA A 309 0.28 3.58 4.53
C ALA A 309 1.66 3.27 3.95
N GLY A 310 2.01 1.97 3.89
CA GLY A 310 3.29 1.54 3.36
C GLY A 310 3.29 1.21 1.88
N VAL A 311 4.33 1.62 1.15
CA VAL A 311 4.45 1.49 -0.32
C VAL A 311 3.10 1.59 -1.03
N PRO A 312 2.34 2.69 -0.82
CA PRO A 312 0.94 2.72 -1.22
C PRO A 312 0.79 2.57 -2.73
N GLY A 313 -0.12 1.68 -3.14
CA GLY A 313 -0.48 1.51 -4.54
C GLY A 313 -1.30 2.68 -5.08
N SER A 314 -1.49 2.70 -6.40
CA SER A 314 -2.40 3.64 -7.05
C SER A 314 -2.08 5.12 -6.77
N CYS A 315 -0.81 5.48 -6.55
CA CYS A 315 -0.42 6.83 -6.14
C CYS A 315 -0.72 7.88 -7.23
N ASP A 316 -0.01 7.82 -8.35
CA ASP A 316 -0.32 8.55 -9.58
C ASP A 316 -0.55 7.52 -10.69
N SER A 317 -1.78 7.45 -11.19
CA SER A 317 -2.26 6.30 -11.99
C SER A 317 -2.10 6.49 -13.50
N THR A 318 -1.13 7.28 -13.92
CA THR A 318 -0.95 7.73 -15.31
C THR A 318 0.24 7.05 -15.97
N LEU A 319 0.33 7.21 -17.30
CA LEU A 319 1.40 6.67 -18.12
C LEU A 319 2.81 7.15 -17.76
N GLU A 320 2.95 8.37 -17.23
CA GLU A 320 4.23 9.07 -17.11
C GLU A 320 5.10 8.64 -15.90
N PHE A 321 4.53 7.93 -14.91
CA PHE A 321 5.26 7.46 -13.71
C PHE A 321 5.16 5.97 -13.45
N ASN A 322 5.01 5.17 -14.50
CA ASN A 322 4.44 3.84 -14.42
C ASN A 322 2.93 4.00 -14.32
N LEU A 323 2.33 3.81 -15.49
CA LEU A 323 1.14 3.00 -15.61
C LEU A 323 0.96 2.10 -14.40
N GLN A 324 -0.27 2.01 -13.94
CA GLN A 324 -0.75 0.76 -13.42
C GLN A 324 -0.54 -0.30 -14.53
N THR A 325 0.67 -0.85 -14.69
CA THR A 325 1.02 -1.96 -15.57
C THR A 325 0.17 -3.19 -15.22
N TRP A 326 -0.34 -3.19 -13.98
CA TRP A 326 -1.35 -4.12 -13.51
C TRP A 326 -2.78 -3.81 -14.01
N LEU A 327 -3.08 -2.62 -14.55
CA LEU A 327 -4.33 -2.33 -15.27
C LEU A 327 -4.20 -2.49 -16.78
N ILE A 328 -3.03 -2.29 -17.37
CA ILE A 328 -2.84 -2.39 -18.83
C ILE A 328 -2.45 -3.82 -19.22
N GLU A 329 -3.06 -4.32 -20.28
CA GLU A 329 -2.71 -5.59 -20.90
C GLU A 329 -1.71 -5.40 -22.02
N LYS A 330 -0.88 -6.43 -22.27
CA LYS A 330 0.13 -6.42 -23.34
C LYS A 330 -0.48 -6.12 -24.72
N ASP A 331 -1.69 -6.60 -24.96
CA ASP A 331 -2.37 -6.51 -26.26
C ASP A 331 -3.34 -5.31 -26.34
N ASP A 332 -3.36 -4.43 -25.33
CA ASP A 332 -4.17 -3.21 -25.39
C ASP A 332 -3.68 -2.27 -26.48
N ASN A 333 -4.62 -1.79 -27.30
CA ASN A 333 -4.34 -0.73 -28.26
C ASN A 333 -4.38 0.67 -27.58
N ALA A 334 -3.96 1.70 -28.31
CA ALA A 334 -3.90 3.07 -27.80
C ALA A 334 -5.25 3.61 -27.27
N GLU A 335 -6.38 3.20 -27.86
CA GLU A 335 -7.71 3.61 -27.42
C GLU A 335 -8.06 3.01 -26.05
N ILE A 336 -7.81 1.71 -25.86
CA ILE A 336 -8.04 1.04 -24.57
C ILE A 336 -7.13 1.61 -23.49
N ILE A 337 -5.85 1.83 -23.81
CA ILE A 337 -4.88 2.44 -22.88
C ILE A 337 -5.40 3.80 -22.39
N GLU A 338 -5.96 4.61 -23.29
CA GLU A 338 -6.51 5.92 -22.96
C GLU A 338 -7.76 5.83 -22.07
N LEU A 339 -8.69 4.91 -22.36
CA LEU A 339 -9.87 4.68 -21.52
C LEU A 339 -9.50 4.20 -20.11
N VAL A 340 -8.51 3.32 -20.00
CA VAL A 340 -7.97 2.83 -18.72
C VAL A 340 -7.36 3.98 -17.95
N ARG A 341 -6.56 4.82 -18.63
CA ARG A 341 -5.94 5.99 -18.02
C ARG A 341 -6.98 6.94 -17.45
N GLU A 342 -8.02 7.30 -18.22
CA GLU A 342 -9.10 8.16 -17.74
C GLU A 342 -9.88 7.54 -16.57
N THR A 343 -10.16 6.24 -16.64
CA THR A 343 -10.86 5.51 -15.57
C THR A 343 -10.04 5.44 -14.28
N SER A 344 -8.74 5.18 -14.38
CA SER A 344 -7.84 5.02 -13.23
C SER A 344 -7.73 6.28 -12.37
N LYS A 345 -7.94 7.48 -12.94
CA LYS A 345 -7.94 8.75 -12.21
C LYS A 345 -8.96 8.77 -11.06
N PHE A 346 -10.06 8.02 -11.17
CA PHE A 346 -11.05 7.92 -10.10
C PHE A 346 -10.58 7.08 -8.92
N SER A 347 -9.49 6.33 -9.08
CA SER A 347 -8.82 5.56 -8.03
C SER A 347 -7.37 6.01 -7.79
N SER A 348 -6.95 7.18 -8.29
CA SER A 348 -5.60 7.71 -8.12
C SER A 348 -5.48 8.52 -6.84
N LEU A 349 -4.53 8.20 -5.96
CA LEU A 349 -4.35 8.89 -4.67
C LEU A 349 -4.01 10.37 -4.84
N THR A 350 -3.33 10.76 -5.91
CA THR A 350 -3.11 12.18 -6.27
C THR A 350 -4.39 13.00 -6.28
N ASN A 351 -5.55 12.38 -6.57
CA ASN A 351 -6.86 13.05 -6.56
C ASN A 351 -7.57 12.99 -5.19
N PHE A 352 -7.17 12.07 -4.30
CA PHE A 352 -7.74 11.93 -2.96
C PHE A 352 -7.00 12.76 -1.91
N VAL A 353 -5.67 12.79 -1.95
CA VAL A 353 -4.84 13.38 -0.88
C VAL A 353 -5.12 14.86 -0.57
N PRO A 354 -5.55 15.73 -1.51
CA PRO A 354 -5.91 17.11 -1.16
C PRO A 354 -7.07 17.20 -0.15
N GLU A 355 -7.91 16.16 -0.07
CA GLU A 355 -9.06 16.11 0.83
C GLU A 355 -8.72 15.51 2.21
N VAL A 356 -7.54 14.90 2.38
CA VAL A 356 -7.17 14.21 3.62
C VAL A 356 -6.78 15.22 4.71
N LYS A 357 -7.22 14.96 5.94
CA LYS A 357 -6.90 15.78 7.14
C LYS A 357 -6.22 14.99 8.27
N ALA A 358 -6.17 13.67 8.15
CA ALA A 358 -5.49 12.80 9.10
C ALA A 358 -3.98 13.08 9.12
N GLU A 359 -3.32 12.76 10.23
CA GLU A 359 -1.86 12.62 10.23
C GLU A 359 -1.49 11.30 9.54
N ALA A 360 -0.35 11.26 8.84
CA ALA A 360 0.05 10.08 8.09
C ALA A 360 1.50 9.67 8.28
N TRP A 361 1.73 8.37 8.35
CA TRP A 361 3.03 7.73 8.27
C TRP A 361 3.08 6.93 6.98
N PHE A 362 4.09 7.22 6.17
CA PHE A 362 4.32 6.56 4.90
C PHE A 362 5.69 5.87 4.89
N ASP A 363 5.80 4.86 4.05
CA ASP A 363 7.08 4.33 3.61
C ASP A 363 7.13 4.20 2.10
N VAL A 364 8.35 4.32 1.55
CA VAL A 364 8.62 4.23 0.12
C VAL A 364 9.90 3.42 -0.12
N ALA A 365 9.88 2.56 -1.13
CA ALA A 365 11.01 1.75 -1.56
C ALA A 365 11.56 2.28 -2.90
N TYR A 366 12.85 2.61 -2.95
CA TYR A 366 13.44 3.23 -4.15
C TYR A 366 13.62 2.22 -5.29
N LEU A 367 13.72 0.92 -4.98
CA LEU A 367 13.76 -0.15 -5.98
C LEU A 367 12.38 -0.76 -6.24
N ASP A 368 11.30 -0.14 -5.75
CA ASP A 368 9.94 -0.62 -5.98
C ASP A 368 9.54 -0.49 -7.46
N LYS A 369 9.31 -1.63 -8.11
CA LYS A 369 8.86 -1.72 -9.51
C LYS A 369 7.34 -1.73 -9.64
N LEU A 370 6.61 -1.97 -8.56
CA LEU A 370 5.16 -2.11 -8.53
C LEU A 370 4.50 -0.78 -8.13
N CYS A 371 4.92 -0.22 -7.00
CA CYS A 371 4.46 1.08 -6.50
C CYS A 371 5.61 2.09 -6.64
N HIS A 372 5.83 2.54 -7.88
CA HIS A 372 7.01 3.31 -8.25
C HIS A 372 7.21 4.54 -7.34
N PRO A 373 8.43 4.80 -6.84
CA PRO A 373 8.67 5.89 -5.90
C PRO A 373 8.39 7.28 -6.50
N ALA A 374 8.55 7.47 -7.81
CA ALA A 374 8.15 8.72 -8.48
C ALA A 374 6.64 8.99 -8.33
N ALA A 375 5.79 7.98 -8.56
CA ALA A 375 4.35 8.09 -8.37
C ALA A 375 3.99 8.34 -6.89
N PHE A 376 4.69 7.67 -5.97
CA PHE A 376 4.58 7.94 -4.54
C PHE A 376 4.86 9.40 -4.21
N TYR A 377 5.99 9.95 -4.68
CA TYR A 377 6.36 11.34 -4.41
C TYR A 377 5.38 12.34 -5.04
N ALA A 378 4.83 12.05 -6.22
CA ALA A 378 3.76 12.86 -6.81
C ALA A 378 2.53 12.97 -5.89
N MET A 379 2.14 11.88 -5.23
CA MET A 379 1.08 11.86 -4.22
C MET A 379 1.52 12.52 -2.91
N TYR A 380 2.68 12.14 -2.38
CA TYR A 380 3.21 12.60 -1.09
C TYR A 380 3.38 14.12 -1.08
N ASN A 381 3.83 14.71 -2.18
CA ASN A 381 4.05 16.16 -2.28
C ASN A 381 2.75 16.97 -2.30
N LEU A 382 1.61 16.37 -2.67
CA LEU A 382 0.29 17.00 -2.56
C LEU A 382 -0.31 16.89 -1.15
N TYR A 383 0.19 15.99 -0.31
CA TYR A 383 -0.31 15.79 1.04
C TYR A 383 0.09 16.96 1.95
N THR A 384 -0.91 17.64 2.54
CA THR A 384 -0.69 18.89 3.32
C THR A 384 -0.91 18.74 4.82
N ALA A 385 -1.59 17.69 5.28
CA ALA A 385 -1.69 17.37 6.69
C ALA A 385 -0.34 16.85 7.23
N PRO A 386 -0.13 16.78 8.56
CA PRO A 386 1.11 16.28 9.13
C PRO A 386 1.45 14.90 8.58
N LYS A 387 2.71 14.73 8.14
CA LYS A 387 3.15 13.52 7.45
C LYS A 387 4.59 13.16 7.81
N HIS A 388 4.84 11.86 7.91
CA HIS A 388 6.13 11.26 8.23
C HIS A 388 6.50 10.26 7.13
N LEU A 389 7.79 10.07 6.88
CA LEU A 389 8.27 9.23 5.79
C LEU A 389 9.47 8.38 6.24
N TYR A 390 9.38 7.08 5.99
CA TYR A 390 10.50 6.16 6.01
C TYR A 390 10.91 5.82 4.57
N GLU A 391 12.21 5.85 4.28
CA GLU A 391 12.73 5.60 2.93
C GLU A 391 13.64 4.38 2.91
N GLY A 392 13.24 3.36 2.15
CA GLY A 392 14.04 2.18 1.84
C GLY A 392 14.85 2.39 0.57
N PHE A 393 16.04 3.00 0.68
CA PHE A 393 16.89 3.36 -0.47
C PHE A 393 17.35 2.16 -1.32
N THR A 394 17.48 0.99 -0.70
CA THR A 394 17.93 -0.25 -1.36
C THR A 394 16.85 -1.32 -1.37
N ALA A 395 15.60 -0.98 -1.02
CA ALA A 395 14.51 -1.93 -0.89
C ALA A 395 13.64 -1.91 -2.15
N GLY A 396 13.21 -3.10 -2.61
CA GLY A 396 12.06 -3.30 -3.48
C GLY A 396 10.73 -3.38 -2.70
N HIS A 397 9.64 -3.68 -3.43
CA HIS A 397 8.26 -3.62 -2.92
C HIS A 397 8.01 -4.40 -1.61
N SER A 398 8.62 -5.58 -1.49
CA SER A 398 8.44 -6.48 -0.34
C SER A 398 9.65 -6.50 0.61
N GLU A 399 10.65 -5.68 0.34
CA GLU A 399 11.98 -5.74 0.96
C GLU A 399 12.23 -4.60 1.95
N ILE A 400 11.27 -3.69 2.10
CA ILE A 400 11.28 -2.76 3.23
C ILE A 400 11.28 -3.58 4.50
N SER A 401 12.20 -3.26 5.41
CA SER A 401 12.34 -3.97 6.68
C SER A 401 11.03 -3.93 7.45
N ARG A 402 10.31 -5.05 7.42
CA ARG A 402 9.02 -5.22 8.09
C ARG A 402 9.17 -5.06 9.59
N GLU A 403 10.26 -5.55 10.19
CA GLU A 403 10.53 -5.36 11.62
C GLU A 403 10.62 -3.86 11.95
N ILE A 404 11.41 -3.09 11.19
CA ILE A 404 11.61 -1.65 11.47
C ILE A 404 10.33 -0.86 11.23
N VAL A 405 9.69 -1.04 10.07
CA VAL A 405 8.51 -0.26 9.71
C VAL A 405 7.29 -0.67 10.52
N PHE A 406 7.08 -1.96 10.79
CA PHE A 406 5.91 -2.39 11.58
C PHE A 406 6.07 -2.10 13.06
N GLU A 407 7.28 -2.18 13.62
CA GLU A 407 7.56 -1.70 14.97
C GLU A 407 7.32 -0.19 15.07
N HIS A 408 7.85 0.58 14.11
CA HIS A 408 7.67 2.04 14.08
C HIS A 408 6.19 2.43 13.95
N TYR A 409 5.47 1.83 12.98
CA TYR A 409 4.04 2.06 12.80
C TYR A 409 3.24 1.68 14.03
N THR A 410 3.55 0.55 14.67
CA THR A 410 2.83 0.14 15.89
C THR A 410 3.10 1.12 17.02
N THR A 411 4.35 1.53 17.21
CA THR A 411 4.73 2.52 18.24
C THR A 411 4.01 3.84 18.05
N GLU A 412 4.02 4.41 16.83
CA GLU A 412 3.35 5.68 16.56
C GLU A 412 1.82 5.52 16.57
N MET A 413 1.28 4.36 16.18
CA MET A 413 -0.15 4.06 16.29
C MET A 413 -0.61 4.03 17.75
N LEU A 414 0.15 3.38 18.64
CA LEU A 414 -0.12 3.34 20.09
C LEU A 414 -0.05 4.74 20.70
N LYS A 415 0.98 5.50 20.34
CA LYS A 415 1.16 6.90 20.79
C LYS A 415 0.03 7.81 20.32
N HIS A 416 -0.35 7.75 19.04
CA HIS A 416 -1.49 8.49 18.49
C HIS A 416 -2.80 8.13 19.22
N ALA A 417 -2.93 6.86 19.59
CA ALA A 417 -4.09 6.34 20.31
C ALA A 417 -4.08 6.61 21.83
N GLY A 418 -3.01 7.18 22.38
CA GLY A 418 -2.85 7.39 23.82
C GLY A 418 -2.74 6.10 24.62
N ILE A 419 -2.30 5.01 23.98
CA ILE A 419 -2.08 3.70 24.59
C ILE A 419 -0.60 3.65 25.02
N ASN A 420 -0.35 3.93 26.30
CA ASN A 420 0.99 3.82 26.92
C ASN A 420 1.32 2.41 27.37
#